data_AF-A0A2Z6LK21-F1
#
_entry.id   AF-A0A2Z6LK21-F1
#
_cell.length_a   1.000
_cell.length_b   1.000
_cell.length_c   1.000
_cell.angle_alpha   90.00
_cell.angle_beta   90.00
_cell.angle_gamma   90.00
#
_symmetry.space_group_name_H-M   'P 1'
#
loop_
_entity.id
_entity.type
_entity.pdbx_description
1 polymer ?
#
loop_
_entity_poly.entity_id
_entity_poly.type
_entity_poly.pdbx_seq_one_letter_code
_entity_poly.pdbx_strand_id
1 'polypeptide(L)'
;MQPFPSLPTYSYFLILFFTTFLHHSHSHSQPNNFKTSQEHSQKQTHLNGPHQEYIEVSYPPPKHQPTPSCSHQILHHTFANTINTPPFSTPYSPPFNCPPPWTRVLLHFHAKTKDEQYDRIAAIWLAGVEILRTSTAQPPNSRIFWNVRKDITKYTSLLTKSDLDLTMMLENIVNAELTGVFHVTVTLLYYYKNTVRVPFNQSSDSISISKSKSRPGSRSLVNEVPDSRVLNELPADLIIPLSDDGKQGFWFRLEKEKDLKKRRIRIPRNTFKAVIELYVSFHGNDEFWYSNPPNSYITTNGLNTGRGNGAYREVYVTIDGEVVGSEIPFPVIFTGGINPLFWEPIVAIGAFNLPSYDIEITPFLGKILDGRRHVFGIGVTKGLSFWLVNANLHLWLDRESTIVRANRVIGHSPKTDVQRAEEFTGLNGEFQVIAGKDTMTTGWVLTSSGNITTVVMKGFTFSNVIKFKQNGTYKIVKQKFKFKKKVKVFDNKGEMISKFKVRRKYPLRVITVTEPYGLEDRYNLITNLSHGFNEKYEGKGFIHSISNVQESKGWINVKGHSVLSGRGSTKQNYSHVDKLSCYNRNVASDHGRIVSDNSNFICENAL
;
A
#
# COMPACT_ATOMS: atom_id res chain seq x y z
N MET A 1 41.81 -73.01 16.65
CA MET A 1 42.19 -73.85 15.51
C MET A 1 41.94 -73.05 14.24
N GLN A 2 43.02 -72.54 13.64
CA GLN A 2 43.10 -72.08 12.25
C GLN A 2 43.08 -73.32 11.32
N PRO A 3 42.76 -73.22 10.00
CA PRO A 3 43.61 -72.48 9.06
C PRO A 3 42.92 -71.78 7.86
N PHE A 4 43.63 -70.78 7.32
CA PHE A 4 43.56 -70.30 5.93
C PHE A 4 44.40 -71.23 5.02
N PRO A 5 44.12 -71.31 3.70
CA PRO A 5 44.86 -70.54 2.67
C PRO A 5 43.92 -70.17 1.47
N SER A 6 44.21 -69.42 0.40
CA SER A 6 45.35 -68.70 -0.19
C SER A 6 44.78 -67.89 -1.38
N LEU A 7 45.30 -66.69 -1.66
CA LEU A 7 45.09 -65.90 -2.88
C LEU A 7 46.01 -66.37 -4.02
N PRO A 8 45.69 -66.06 -5.30
CA PRO A 8 46.55 -65.11 -6.02
C PRO A 8 45.85 -64.11 -6.99
N THR A 9 46.35 -62.87 -6.92
CA THR A 9 46.65 -61.81 -7.92
C THR A 9 45.87 -61.57 -9.24
N TYR A 10 45.26 -60.37 -9.30
CA TYR A 10 45.19 -59.30 -10.34
C TYR A 10 45.04 -59.59 -11.84
N SER A 11 43.99 -58.98 -12.43
CA SER A 11 44.15 -58.11 -13.61
C SER A 11 42.99 -57.09 -13.73
N TYR A 12 43.33 -55.82 -13.96
CA TYR A 12 42.42 -54.68 -14.11
C TYR A 12 41.72 -54.72 -15.47
N PHE A 13 40.40 -54.53 -15.50
CA PHE A 13 39.74 -53.81 -16.60
C PHE A 13 38.48 -53.09 -16.09
N LEU A 14 38.54 -51.76 -16.17
CA LEU A 14 37.40 -50.84 -16.14
C LEU A 14 36.36 -51.28 -17.19
N ILE A 15 35.07 -51.22 -16.85
CA ILE A 15 34.01 -50.59 -17.66
C ILE A 15 32.82 -50.33 -16.72
N LEU A 16 32.64 -49.05 -16.40
CA LEU A 16 31.42 -48.49 -15.82
C LEU A 16 30.39 -48.36 -16.94
N PHE A 17 29.22 -48.99 -16.79
CA PHE A 17 28.00 -48.58 -17.49
C PHE A 17 26.87 -48.43 -16.47
N PHE A 18 26.88 -47.30 -15.76
CA PHE A 18 25.68 -46.70 -15.19
C PHE A 18 25.15 -45.71 -16.24
N THR A 19 24.21 -46.12 -17.08
CA THR A 19 23.36 -45.15 -17.80
C THR A 19 22.18 -44.78 -16.92
N THR A 20 22.45 -44.06 -15.83
CA THR A 20 21.43 -43.17 -15.26
C THR A 20 21.34 -41.98 -16.18
N PHE A 21 20.32 -41.94 -17.04
CA PHE A 21 19.84 -40.68 -17.59
C PHE A 21 19.27 -39.86 -16.43
N LEU A 22 20.15 -39.15 -15.72
CA LEU A 22 19.77 -38.01 -14.90
C LEU A 22 19.34 -36.92 -15.87
N HIS A 23 18.07 -36.92 -16.26
CA HIS A 23 17.43 -35.68 -16.65
C HIS A 23 17.36 -34.80 -15.40
N HIS A 24 18.39 -33.98 -15.21
CA HIS A 24 18.31 -32.80 -14.36
C HIS A 24 17.33 -31.83 -15.03
N SER A 25 16.04 -32.00 -14.75
CA SER A 25 15.04 -30.97 -14.97
C SER A 25 15.34 -29.84 -13.99
N HIS A 26 16.20 -28.91 -14.38
CA HIS A 26 16.38 -27.64 -13.68
C HIS A 26 15.10 -26.81 -13.83
N SER A 27 14.11 -27.09 -12.98
CA SER A 27 12.98 -26.20 -12.75
C SER A 27 13.49 -25.01 -11.93
N HIS A 28 14.19 -24.08 -12.57
CA HIS A 28 14.51 -22.80 -11.94
C HIS A 28 13.19 -22.11 -11.62
N SER A 29 12.84 -22.01 -10.33
CA SER A 29 11.79 -21.10 -9.89
C SER A 29 12.19 -19.72 -10.37
N GLN A 30 11.47 -19.18 -11.34
CA GLN A 30 11.89 -17.92 -11.94
C GLN A 30 12.00 -16.83 -10.87
N PRO A 31 13.14 -16.13 -10.80
CA PRO A 31 13.21 -14.95 -9.97
C PRO A 31 12.22 -13.92 -10.52
N ASN A 32 11.54 -13.24 -9.61
CA ASN A 32 10.63 -12.14 -9.97
C ASN A 32 11.29 -10.78 -9.68
N ASN A 33 12.50 -10.76 -9.10
CA ASN A 33 13.30 -9.55 -8.91
C ASN A 33 14.56 -9.68 -9.76
N PHE A 34 14.87 -8.62 -10.50
CA PHE A 34 16.00 -8.59 -11.42
C PHE A 34 16.84 -7.34 -11.18
N LYS A 35 18.15 -7.47 -11.40
CA LYS A 35 19.09 -6.35 -11.38
C LYS A 35 19.52 -5.98 -12.78
N THR A 36 19.71 -4.71 -13.07
CA THR A 36 20.28 -4.29 -14.35
C THR A 36 21.79 -4.55 -14.33
N SER A 37 22.31 -5.28 -15.32
CA SER A 37 23.76 -5.56 -15.37
C SER A 37 24.55 -4.32 -15.79
N GLN A 38 25.83 -4.27 -15.41
CA GLN A 38 26.75 -3.21 -15.85
C GLN A 38 26.83 -3.10 -17.38
N GLU A 39 26.72 -4.21 -18.12
CA GLU A 39 26.70 -4.21 -19.60
C GLU A 39 25.46 -3.53 -20.18
N HIS A 40 24.28 -3.71 -19.57
CA HIS A 40 23.07 -2.99 -20.00
C HIS A 40 23.15 -1.52 -19.62
N SER A 41 23.60 -1.24 -18.39
CA SER A 41 23.75 0.11 -17.87
C SER A 41 24.73 0.95 -18.70
N GLN A 42 25.85 0.37 -19.17
CA GLN A 42 26.80 1.03 -20.09
C GLN A 42 26.22 1.33 -21.48
N LYS A 43 25.21 0.59 -21.95
CA LYS A 43 24.50 0.92 -23.20
C LYS A 43 23.50 2.07 -23.03
N GLN A 44 23.05 2.34 -21.81
CA GLN A 44 22.15 3.46 -21.49
C GLN A 44 22.89 4.72 -21.01
N THR A 45 24.21 4.68 -20.76
CA THR A 45 24.93 5.80 -20.13
C THR A 45 24.93 7.07 -20.98
N HIS A 46 24.20 8.09 -20.50
CA HIS A 46 24.63 9.48 -20.58
C HIS A 46 25.22 9.88 -19.21
N LEU A 47 26.50 9.60 -18.98
CA LEU A 47 27.20 9.94 -17.73
C LEU A 47 27.15 11.45 -17.39
N ASN A 48 26.84 12.30 -18.38
CA ASN A 48 26.68 13.76 -18.27
C ASN A 48 25.26 14.27 -18.58
N GLY A 49 24.24 13.40 -18.61
CA GLY A 49 22.85 13.80 -18.85
C GLY A 49 22.19 14.49 -17.64
N PRO A 50 21.11 15.28 -17.86
CA PRO A 50 20.32 15.84 -16.75
C PRO A 50 19.74 14.73 -15.88
N HIS A 51 19.49 15.04 -14.61
CA HIS A 51 18.82 14.13 -13.68
C HIS A 51 17.48 13.66 -14.27
N GLN A 52 17.26 12.34 -14.37
CA GLN A 52 16.00 11.79 -14.87
C GLN A 52 14.99 11.68 -13.73
N GLU A 53 13.81 12.28 -13.90
CA GLU A 53 12.72 12.14 -12.93
C GLU A 53 12.01 10.80 -13.13
N TYR A 54 11.87 10.03 -12.05
CA TYR A 54 10.97 8.90 -11.96
C TYR A 54 9.64 9.35 -11.37
N ILE A 55 8.54 8.91 -11.96
CA ILE A 55 7.20 9.39 -11.61
C ILE A 55 6.24 8.25 -11.27
N GLU A 56 5.44 8.46 -10.24
CA GLU A 56 4.19 7.72 -10.04
C GLU A 56 3.03 8.57 -10.54
N VAL A 57 2.30 8.08 -11.56
CA VAL A 57 1.18 8.82 -12.13
C VAL A 57 0.02 8.84 -11.13
N SER A 58 -0.28 10.03 -10.65
CA SER A 58 -1.31 10.32 -9.64
C SER A 58 -1.96 11.69 -9.92
N TYR A 59 -2.97 12.06 -9.13
CA TYR A 59 -3.54 13.40 -9.22
C TYR A 59 -2.45 14.43 -8.95
N PRO A 60 -2.21 15.37 -9.88
CA PRO A 60 -1.10 16.27 -9.76
C PRO A 60 -1.38 17.21 -8.59
N PRO A 61 -0.33 17.68 -7.92
CA PRO A 61 -0.47 18.95 -7.21
C PRO A 61 -1.04 20.01 -8.17
N PRO A 62 -1.99 20.86 -7.74
CA PRO A 62 -2.61 21.88 -8.60
C PRO A 62 -1.57 22.66 -9.42
N LYS A 63 -1.80 22.85 -10.74
CA LYS A 63 -0.88 23.60 -11.63
C LYS A 63 -0.63 25.04 -11.16
N HIS A 64 -1.58 25.58 -10.39
CA HIS A 64 -1.48 26.84 -9.65
C HIS A 64 -1.71 26.56 -8.16
N GLN A 65 -0.89 25.70 -7.55
CA GLN A 65 -0.91 25.60 -6.08
C GLN A 65 -0.78 27.02 -5.54
N PRO A 66 -1.65 27.48 -4.61
CA PRO A 66 -1.29 28.64 -3.83
C PRO A 66 0.10 28.35 -3.24
N THR A 67 1.00 29.33 -3.27
CA THR A 67 2.30 29.17 -2.60
C THR A 67 2.02 28.70 -1.17
N PRO A 68 2.69 27.64 -0.68
CA PRO A 68 2.49 27.21 0.71
C PRO A 68 2.72 28.41 1.62
N SER A 69 1.83 28.58 2.59
CA SER A 69 1.92 29.67 3.56
C SER A 69 3.23 29.60 4.34
N CYS A 70 3.70 28.37 4.59
CA CYS A 70 5.06 28.12 5.05
C CYS A 70 5.53 26.72 4.61
N SER A 71 6.85 26.56 4.60
CA SER A 71 7.54 25.31 4.30
C SER A 71 8.47 24.97 5.46
N HIS A 72 8.41 23.73 5.93
CA HIS A 72 9.23 23.24 7.04
C HIS A 72 10.00 22.00 6.58
N GLN A 73 11.29 22.16 6.26
CA GLN A 73 12.17 21.03 5.99
C GLN A 73 12.55 20.37 7.32
N ILE A 74 12.08 19.15 7.51
CA ILE A 74 12.16 18.42 8.79
C ILE A 74 13.26 17.36 8.78
N LEU A 75 13.59 16.80 7.60
CA LEU A 75 14.62 15.77 7.45
C LEU A 75 15.48 16.07 6.22
N HIS A 76 16.79 15.96 6.38
CA HIS A 76 17.75 15.87 5.28
C HIS A 76 18.80 14.83 5.69
N HIS A 77 18.86 13.70 4.99
CA HIS A 77 19.72 12.58 5.38
C HIS A 77 20.20 11.76 4.19
N THR A 78 21.33 11.08 4.37
CA THR A 78 21.94 10.21 3.37
C THR A 78 21.93 8.76 3.87
N PHE A 79 21.23 7.87 3.17
CA PHE A 79 21.09 6.46 3.51
C PHE A 79 22.02 5.61 2.63
N ALA A 80 23.18 5.22 3.19
CA ALA A 80 24.18 4.38 2.53
C ALA A 80 24.17 2.95 3.07
N ASN A 81 24.89 2.66 4.16
CA ASN A 81 24.92 1.35 4.82
C ASN A 81 24.06 1.40 6.09
N THR A 82 22.75 1.27 5.92
CA THR A 82 21.75 1.43 7.00
C THR A 82 20.97 0.16 7.29
N ILE A 83 21.30 -0.96 6.64
CA ILE A 83 20.73 -2.25 7.03
C ILE A 83 21.14 -2.59 8.47
N ASN A 84 20.20 -3.14 9.25
CA ASN A 84 20.39 -3.48 10.67
C ASN A 84 20.75 -2.29 11.59
N THR A 85 20.73 -1.05 11.10
CA THR A 85 20.89 0.13 11.94
C THR A 85 19.53 0.64 12.42
N PRO A 86 19.45 1.35 13.56
CA PRO A 86 18.23 2.05 13.95
C PRO A 86 17.77 3.05 12.87
N PRO A 87 16.47 3.38 12.80
CA PRO A 87 15.99 4.41 11.89
C PRO A 87 16.57 5.78 12.24
N PHE A 88 16.62 6.67 11.25
CA PHE A 88 17.08 8.05 11.46
C PHE A 88 15.95 8.90 12.02
N SER A 89 16.21 9.62 13.11
CA SER A 89 15.23 10.49 13.78
C SER A 89 15.71 11.94 13.84
N THR A 90 14.76 12.85 13.74
CA THR A 90 14.95 14.31 13.82
C THR A 90 13.81 14.91 14.64
N PRO A 91 14.08 15.88 15.53
CA PRO A 91 13.04 16.50 16.32
C PRO A 91 12.05 17.26 15.43
N TYR A 92 10.80 17.26 15.86
CA TYR A 92 9.69 17.92 15.20
C TYR A 92 8.97 18.85 16.16
N SER A 93 8.71 20.07 15.69
CA SER A 93 7.72 20.97 16.23
C SER A 93 7.04 21.71 15.08
N PRO A 94 5.77 22.12 15.22
CA PRO A 94 5.13 22.93 14.19
C PRO A 94 5.89 24.24 13.97
N PRO A 95 5.92 24.76 12.73
CA PRO A 95 6.61 26.02 12.43
C PRO A 95 6.01 27.19 13.23
N PHE A 96 6.83 27.85 14.06
CA PHE A 96 6.38 28.94 14.94
C PHE A 96 5.79 30.13 14.17
N ASN A 97 6.37 30.46 13.02
CA ASN A 97 5.91 31.53 12.13
C ASN A 97 4.67 31.17 11.31
N CYS A 98 4.06 30.00 11.56
CA CYS A 98 2.96 29.46 10.76
C CYS A 98 2.07 28.56 11.65
N PRO A 99 1.43 29.15 12.68
CA PRO A 99 0.63 28.40 13.64
C PRO A 99 -0.65 27.79 13.02
N PRO A 100 -1.19 26.69 13.57
CA PRO A 100 -2.49 26.16 13.18
C PRO A 100 -3.64 27.16 13.50
N PRO A 101 -4.85 27.00 12.91
CA PRO A 101 -5.29 25.88 12.08
C PRO A 101 -4.88 26.02 10.61
N TRP A 102 -4.34 24.93 10.06
CA TRP A 102 -4.07 24.80 8.63
C TRP A 102 -5.26 24.16 7.93
N THR A 103 -5.57 24.60 6.72
CA THR A 103 -6.60 23.96 5.88
C THR A 103 -6.07 22.70 5.21
N ARG A 104 -4.76 22.65 4.98
CA ARG A 104 -4.09 21.53 4.34
C ARG A 104 -2.63 21.45 4.78
N VAL A 105 -2.13 20.23 4.93
CA VAL A 105 -0.71 19.95 5.10
C VAL A 105 -0.29 18.86 4.12
N LEU A 106 0.69 19.15 3.28
CA LEU A 106 1.28 18.18 2.35
C LEU A 106 2.66 17.77 2.85
N LEU A 107 2.92 16.47 2.86
CA LEU A 107 4.27 15.92 2.95
C LEU A 107 4.86 15.89 1.54
N HIS A 108 6.00 16.54 1.36
CA HIS A 108 6.84 16.44 0.17
C HIS A 108 8.11 15.66 0.49
N PHE A 109 8.17 14.44 -0.01
CA PHE A 109 9.35 13.59 -0.01
C PHE A 109 10.10 13.80 -1.32
N HIS A 110 11.38 14.12 -1.23
CA HIS A 110 12.29 14.20 -2.35
C HIS A 110 13.44 13.23 -2.12
N ALA A 111 13.74 12.41 -3.11
CA ALA A 111 14.89 11.53 -3.07
C ALA A 111 15.64 11.55 -4.39
N LYS A 112 16.95 11.40 -4.30
CA LYS A 112 17.85 11.25 -5.43
C LYS A 112 18.87 10.16 -5.13
N THR A 113 19.27 9.45 -6.17
CA THR A 113 20.36 8.49 -6.11
C THR A 113 21.17 8.59 -7.39
N LYS A 114 22.42 8.16 -7.27
CA LYS A 114 23.34 7.98 -8.38
C LYS A 114 23.83 6.55 -8.27
N ASP A 115 24.03 5.91 -9.41
CA ASP A 115 24.63 4.57 -9.52
C ASP A 115 23.65 3.42 -9.15
N GLU A 116 24.09 2.17 -9.33
CA GLU A 116 23.27 0.95 -9.30
C GLU A 116 22.76 0.59 -7.90
N GLN A 117 21.46 0.31 -7.75
CA GLN A 117 20.85 -0.13 -6.49
C GLN A 117 19.54 -0.89 -6.72
N TYR A 118 19.17 -1.79 -5.81
CA TYR A 118 17.83 -2.39 -5.79
C TYR A 118 16.77 -1.44 -5.25
N ASP A 119 15.51 -1.74 -5.54
CA ASP A 119 14.41 -1.13 -4.83
C ASP A 119 14.44 -1.47 -3.33
N ARG A 120 14.13 -0.48 -2.49
CA ARG A 120 14.10 -0.59 -1.02
C ARG A 120 12.81 -0.03 -0.48
N ILE A 121 12.23 -0.73 0.49
CA ILE A 121 11.08 -0.21 1.24
C ILE A 121 11.54 0.84 2.26
N ALA A 122 10.75 1.90 2.40
CA ALA A 122 10.95 2.95 3.38
C ALA A 122 9.62 3.43 3.96
N ALA A 123 9.68 4.00 5.16
CA ALA A 123 8.54 4.70 5.75
C ALA A 123 8.97 5.86 6.65
N ILE A 124 8.02 6.77 6.86
CA ILE A 124 8.15 7.94 7.73
C ILE A 124 7.07 7.88 8.80
N TRP A 125 7.49 8.06 10.04
CA TRP A 125 6.62 8.17 11.21
C TRP A 125 6.81 9.51 11.90
N LEU A 126 5.73 10.03 12.48
CA LEU A 126 5.76 11.13 13.43
C LEU A 126 5.26 10.60 14.77
N ALA A 127 6.10 10.62 15.81
CA ALA A 127 5.81 9.99 17.11
C ALA A 127 5.27 8.55 17.00
N GLY A 128 5.85 7.76 16.09
CA GLY A 128 5.45 6.38 15.81
C GLY A 128 4.18 6.20 14.96
N VAL A 129 3.46 7.27 14.62
CA VAL A 129 2.32 7.28 13.69
C VAL A 129 2.83 7.34 12.27
N GLU A 130 2.46 6.37 11.43
CA GLU A 130 2.96 6.33 10.07
C GLU A 130 2.23 7.32 9.16
N ILE A 131 2.99 8.14 8.45
CA ILE A 131 2.44 9.17 7.57
C ILE A 131 2.79 8.92 6.10
N LEU A 132 3.86 8.17 5.80
CA LEU A 132 4.21 7.74 4.44
C LEU A 132 4.84 6.35 4.45
N ARG A 133 4.43 5.51 3.51
CA ARG A 133 5.17 4.32 3.08
C ARG A 133 5.49 4.42 1.60
N THR A 134 6.74 4.12 1.25
CA THR A 134 7.26 4.34 -0.09
C THR A 134 8.30 3.27 -0.45
N SER A 135 8.45 2.98 -1.73
CA SER A 135 9.57 2.21 -2.29
C SER A 135 10.49 3.15 -3.05
N THR A 136 11.79 2.89 -3.01
CA THR A 136 12.74 3.61 -3.89
C THR A 136 12.53 3.20 -5.35
N ALA A 137 12.95 4.06 -6.27
CA ALA A 137 13.20 3.66 -7.65
C ALA A 137 14.43 2.73 -7.70
N GLN A 138 14.48 1.85 -8.69
CA GLN A 138 15.64 1.05 -9.05
C GLN A 138 16.40 1.73 -10.21
N PRO A 139 17.53 2.42 -9.95
CA PRO A 139 18.28 3.15 -10.97
C PRO A 139 19.12 2.23 -11.87
N PRO A 140 19.08 2.38 -13.21
CA PRO A 140 20.02 1.74 -14.13
C PRO A 140 21.32 2.55 -14.22
N ASN A 141 22.15 2.51 -13.17
CA ASN A 141 23.44 3.22 -13.06
C ASN A 141 23.43 4.70 -13.55
N SER A 142 22.32 5.42 -13.30
CA SER A 142 22.10 6.78 -13.80
C SER A 142 21.72 7.73 -12.66
N ARG A 143 21.80 9.04 -12.93
CA ARG A 143 21.36 10.07 -11.97
C ARG A 143 19.85 10.21 -12.05
N ILE A 144 19.17 9.71 -11.02
CA ILE A 144 17.71 9.78 -10.96
C ILE A 144 17.25 10.54 -9.72
N PHE A 145 16.04 11.07 -9.78
CA PHE A 145 15.34 11.62 -8.64
C PHE A 145 13.84 11.37 -8.76
N TRP A 146 13.13 11.47 -7.66
CA TRP A 146 11.67 11.41 -7.66
C TRP A 146 11.11 12.25 -6.52
N ASN A 147 9.83 12.57 -6.67
CA ASN A 147 9.07 13.32 -5.69
C ASN A 147 7.81 12.54 -5.32
N VAL A 148 7.48 12.52 -4.03
CA VAL A 148 6.18 12.04 -3.55
C VAL A 148 5.52 13.19 -2.79
N ARG A 149 4.28 13.52 -3.18
CA ARG A 149 3.45 14.48 -2.47
C ARG A 149 2.24 13.74 -1.91
N LYS A 150 2.11 13.75 -0.59
CA LYS A 150 1.00 13.10 0.12
C LYS A 150 0.26 14.09 0.99
N ASP A 151 -1.06 14.06 0.91
CA ASP A 151 -1.91 14.82 1.82
C ASP A 151 -1.91 14.15 3.20
N ILE A 152 -1.39 14.87 4.19
CA ILE A 152 -1.30 14.42 5.57
C ILE A 152 -2.20 15.24 6.51
N THR A 153 -3.15 16.00 5.96
CA THR A 153 -4.07 16.87 6.72
C THR A 153 -4.88 16.09 7.76
N LYS A 154 -5.19 14.82 7.50
CA LYS A 154 -5.87 13.95 8.47
C LYS A 154 -5.08 13.71 9.76
N TYR A 155 -3.78 14.00 9.78
CA TYR A 155 -2.91 13.90 10.97
C TYR A 155 -2.76 15.22 11.72
N THR A 156 -3.63 16.21 11.47
CA THR A 156 -3.49 17.57 12.05
C THR A 156 -3.37 17.57 13.58
N SER A 157 -4.12 16.73 14.31
CA SER A 157 -4.02 16.64 15.79
C SER A 157 -2.65 16.18 16.30
N LEU A 158 -1.86 15.55 15.44
CA LEU A 158 -0.47 15.19 15.72
C LEU A 158 0.49 16.30 15.25
N LEU A 159 0.25 16.88 14.07
CA LEU A 159 1.08 17.94 13.49
C LEU A 159 1.09 19.23 14.31
N THR A 160 0.07 19.47 15.14
CA THR A 160 0.02 20.64 16.03
C THR A 160 0.81 20.47 17.33
N LYS A 161 1.39 19.29 17.58
CA LYS A 161 2.16 19.02 18.80
C LYS A 161 3.64 19.28 18.59
N SER A 162 4.26 19.89 19.60
CA SER A 162 5.71 20.10 19.69
C SER A 162 6.41 18.91 20.36
N ASP A 163 7.75 18.94 20.35
CA ASP A 163 8.62 17.98 21.03
C ASP A 163 8.34 16.51 20.64
N LEU A 164 8.05 16.28 19.36
CA LEU A 164 7.91 14.94 18.79
C LEU A 164 9.16 14.55 18.01
N ASP A 165 9.27 13.27 17.66
CA ASP A 165 10.28 12.80 16.72
C ASP A 165 9.65 12.45 15.38
N LEU A 166 10.21 12.99 14.29
CA LEU A 166 10.02 12.46 12.96
C LEU A 166 11.10 11.41 12.71
N THR A 167 10.69 10.19 12.39
CA THR A 167 11.58 9.05 12.19
C THR A 167 11.40 8.47 10.81
N MET A 168 12.50 8.15 10.12
CA MET A 168 12.49 7.52 8.81
C MET A 168 13.37 6.27 8.81
N MET A 169 12.83 5.18 8.27
CA MET A 169 13.59 3.96 7.99
C MET A 169 13.74 3.81 6.48
N LEU A 170 14.96 3.61 6.03
CA LEU A 170 15.31 3.15 4.69
C LEU A 170 16.57 2.29 4.86
N GLU A 171 16.41 0.98 4.72
CA GLU A 171 17.53 0.04 4.78
C GLU A 171 18.23 -0.01 3.43
N ASN A 172 19.51 0.32 3.43
CA ASN A 172 20.34 0.29 2.24
C ASN A 172 21.68 -0.41 2.52
N ILE A 173 22.27 -0.95 1.46
CA ILE A 173 23.59 -1.58 1.46
C ILE A 173 24.37 -1.02 0.28
N VAL A 174 25.61 -0.60 0.56
CA VAL A 174 26.58 -0.14 -0.42
C VAL A 174 27.79 -1.08 -0.42
N ASN A 175 28.06 -1.71 -1.55
CA ASN A 175 29.17 -2.63 -1.76
C ASN A 175 29.71 -2.52 -3.21
N ALA A 176 30.57 -3.46 -3.62
CA ALA A 176 31.18 -3.44 -4.95
C ALA A 176 30.17 -3.57 -6.11
N GLU A 177 28.99 -4.16 -5.86
CA GLU A 177 27.96 -4.37 -6.87
C GLU A 177 26.81 -3.36 -6.76
N LEU A 178 26.44 -2.97 -5.55
CA LEU A 178 25.36 -2.03 -5.24
C LEU A 178 26.01 -0.76 -4.72
N THR A 179 26.23 0.21 -5.60
CA THR A 179 26.99 1.43 -5.27
C THR A 179 26.08 2.62 -4.93
N GLY A 180 24.77 2.50 -5.22
CA GLY A 180 23.84 3.61 -5.09
C GLY A 180 23.52 4.02 -3.65
N VAL A 181 23.68 5.32 -3.40
CA VAL A 181 23.41 5.98 -2.12
C VAL A 181 22.19 6.88 -2.26
N PHE A 182 21.22 6.74 -1.36
CA PHE A 182 20.00 7.56 -1.38
C PHE A 182 20.17 8.83 -0.55
N HIS A 183 19.98 9.98 -1.19
CA HIS A 183 19.89 11.27 -0.50
C HIS A 183 18.43 11.70 -0.45
N VAL A 184 17.93 11.93 0.77
CA VAL A 184 16.51 12.19 1.02
C VAL A 184 16.32 13.53 1.73
N THR A 185 15.33 14.28 1.27
CA THR A 185 14.80 15.47 1.93
C THR A 185 13.31 15.30 2.16
N VAL A 186 12.82 15.61 3.36
CA VAL A 186 11.38 15.64 3.69
C VAL A 186 11.00 17.04 4.14
N THR A 187 9.98 17.58 3.50
CA THR A 187 9.46 18.92 3.74
C THR A 187 7.96 18.87 3.96
N LEU A 188 7.47 19.52 5.02
CA LEU A 188 6.04 19.73 5.22
C LEU A 188 5.63 21.09 4.67
N LEU A 189 4.61 21.10 3.83
CA LEU A 189 4.06 22.29 3.18
C LEU A 189 2.70 22.59 3.81
N TYR A 190 2.58 23.75 4.44
CA TYR A 190 1.36 24.15 5.15
C TYR A 190 0.62 25.22 4.37
N TYR A 191 -0.71 25.15 4.40
CA TYR A 191 -1.58 26.06 3.67
C TYR A 191 -2.66 26.63 4.60
N TYR A 192 -2.84 27.95 4.55
CA TYR A 192 -4.01 28.64 5.08
C TYR A 192 -5.10 28.77 4.02
N LYS A 193 -6.29 29.20 4.46
CA LYS A 193 -7.33 29.71 3.57
C LYS A 193 -6.89 31.07 3.00
N ASN A 194 -5.96 31.09 2.06
CA ASN A 194 -5.69 32.31 1.30
C ASN A 194 -6.84 32.55 0.34
N THR A 195 -7.48 33.70 0.49
CA THR A 195 -8.48 34.27 -0.42
C THR A 195 -7.92 34.39 -1.83
N VAL A 196 -7.98 33.31 -2.60
CA VAL A 196 -7.92 33.31 -4.06
C VAL A 196 -9.09 32.46 -4.51
N ARG A 197 -10.05 33.10 -5.20
CA ARG A 197 -11.14 32.42 -5.90
C ARG A 197 -10.57 31.62 -7.07
N VAL A 198 -10.05 30.44 -6.79
CA VAL A 198 -10.24 29.27 -7.65
C VAL A 198 -11.72 28.88 -7.47
N PRO A 199 -12.47 28.36 -8.46
CA PRO A 199 -13.88 27.99 -8.27
C PRO A 199 -13.99 26.75 -7.38
N PHE A 200 -13.72 26.97 -6.10
CA PHE A 200 -13.99 26.16 -4.94
C PHE A 200 -14.30 27.20 -3.87
N ASN A 201 -15.55 27.66 -3.83
CA ASN A 201 -16.01 28.33 -2.64
C ASN A 201 -17.40 27.86 -2.24
N GLN A 202 -17.47 27.72 -0.92
CA GLN A 202 -18.53 27.13 -0.12
C GLN A 202 -19.87 27.81 -0.40
N SER A 203 -20.96 27.05 -0.25
CA SER A 203 -22.26 27.60 0.08
C SER A 203 -22.18 28.26 1.45
N SER A 204 -21.69 29.50 1.48
CA SER A 204 -22.05 30.49 2.48
C SER A 204 -22.95 31.47 1.76
N ASP A 205 -24.26 31.23 1.80
CA ASP A 205 -25.19 32.32 1.61
C ASP A 205 -24.94 33.29 2.77
N SER A 206 -24.26 34.39 2.45
CA SER A 206 -24.31 35.58 3.27
C SER A 206 -25.78 35.96 3.38
N ILE A 207 -26.37 35.75 4.56
CA ILE A 207 -27.60 36.43 4.95
C ILE A 207 -27.27 37.92 4.91
N SER A 208 -27.66 38.58 3.82
CA SER A 208 -27.76 40.02 3.78
C SER A 208 -28.83 40.40 4.79
N ILE A 209 -28.43 41.07 5.87
CA ILE A 209 -29.36 41.76 6.75
C ILE A 209 -29.91 42.94 5.96
N SER A 210 -30.95 42.69 5.15
CA SER A 210 -31.84 43.73 4.67
C SER A 210 -32.76 44.11 5.83
N LYS A 211 -32.66 45.36 6.27
CA LYS A 211 -33.62 45.94 7.22
C LYS A 211 -35.00 46.02 6.53
N SER A 212 -35.88 45.05 6.79
CA SER A 212 -37.31 45.21 6.56
C SER A 212 -38.07 45.06 7.88
N LYS A 213 -38.81 46.12 8.23
CA LYS A 213 -39.64 46.28 9.42
C LYS A 213 -40.73 45.19 9.50
N SER A 214 -40.84 44.47 10.62
CA SER A 214 -42.11 43.98 11.18
C SER A 214 -41.93 43.45 12.63
N ARG A 215 -43.07 43.32 13.32
CA ARG A 215 -43.34 43.45 14.78
C ARG A 215 -42.85 42.32 15.70
N PRO A 216 -42.79 42.55 17.03
CA PRO A 216 -42.22 41.62 18.01
C PRO A 216 -43.24 40.58 18.51
N GLY A 217 -42.79 39.34 18.71
CA GLY A 217 -43.53 38.35 19.51
C GLY A 217 -43.19 36.89 19.22
N SER A 218 -42.28 36.32 20.02
CA SER A 218 -42.32 34.95 20.59
C SER A 218 -40.91 34.36 20.71
N ARG A 219 -40.51 34.08 21.96
CA ARG A 219 -39.28 33.39 22.33
C ARG A 219 -39.44 31.89 22.07
N SER A 220 -38.52 31.28 21.34
CA SER A 220 -38.19 29.86 21.51
C SER A 220 -36.70 29.63 21.22
N LEU A 221 -35.96 29.31 22.27
CA LEU A 221 -34.58 28.87 22.23
C LEU A 221 -34.58 27.39 21.84
N VAL A 222 -34.27 27.09 20.58
CA VAL A 222 -33.98 25.72 20.16
C VAL A 222 -32.51 25.68 19.77
N ASN A 223 -31.73 24.99 20.61
CA ASN A 223 -30.33 24.66 20.35
C ASN A 223 -30.24 23.86 19.04
N GLU A 224 -29.59 24.44 18.04
CA GLU A 224 -29.29 23.75 16.79
C GLU A 224 -28.25 22.65 17.05
N VAL A 225 -28.62 21.43 16.67
CA VAL A 225 -27.74 20.26 16.57
C VAL A 225 -26.57 20.59 15.63
N PRO A 226 -25.32 20.22 15.94
CA PRO A 226 -24.19 20.49 15.05
C PRO A 226 -24.43 19.93 13.64
N ASP A 227 -24.22 20.77 12.63
CA ASP A 227 -24.48 20.45 11.22
C ASP A 227 -23.80 19.14 10.80
N SER A 228 -24.63 18.22 10.30
CA SER A 228 -24.34 16.88 9.77
C SER A 228 -23.22 16.79 8.70
N ARG A 229 -22.58 17.90 8.32
CA ARG A 229 -21.43 17.95 7.39
C ARG A 229 -20.12 17.43 8.01
N VAL A 230 -20.05 17.31 9.35
CA VAL A 230 -18.76 17.37 10.08
C VAL A 230 -18.18 16.01 10.51
N LEU A 231 -18.99 14.95 10.63
CA LEU A 231 -18.52 13.71 11.29
C LEU A 231 -17.56 12.82 10.46
N ASN A 232 -17.51 12.99 9.13
CA ASN A 232 -16.64 12.18 8.26
C ASN A 232 -15.48 12.96 7.61
N GLU A 233 -15.42 14.27 7.80
CA GLU A 233 -14.42 15.14 7.14
C GLU A 233 -13.44 15.80 8.10
N LEU A 234 -13.74 15.88 9.40
CA LEU A 234 -12.76 16.38 10.36
C LEU A 234 -11.65 15.36 10.63
N PRO A 235 -10.38 15.79 10.70
CA PRO A 235 -9.30 15.01 11.27
C PRO A 235 -9.66 14.49 12.67
N ALA A 236 -9.10 13.34 13.04
CA ALA A 236 -9.27 12.80 14.39
C ALA A 236 -8.67 13.72 15.46
N ASP A 237 -9.29 13.82 16.63
CA ASP A 237 -8.79 14.61 17.76
C ASP A 237 -7.56 13.97 18.42
N LEU A 238 -7.43 12.64 18.32
CA LEU A 238 -6.29 11.89 18.83
C LEU A 238 -5.93 10.75 17.87
N ILE A 239 -4.63 10.55 17.68
CA ILE A 239 -4.09 9.44 16.89
C ILE A 239 -3.12 8.66 17.78
N ILE A 240 -3.40 7.37 17.96
CA ILE A 240 -2.56 6.45 18.73
C ILE A 240 -1.89 5.48 17.75
N PRO A 241 -0.56 5.34 17.75
CA PRO A 241 0.10 4.40 16.86
C PRO A 241 -0.06 2.95 17.37
N LEU A 242 -0.40 2.04 16.46
CA LEU A 242 -0.37 0.59 16.63
C LEU A 242 0.86 0.07 15.89
N SER A 243 2.04 0.29 16.47
CA SER A 243 3.37 0.15 15.87
C SER A 243 4.35 -0.61 16.76
N ASP A 244 5.50 -1.03 16.24
CA ASP A 244 6.58 -1.66 17.03
C ASP A 244 7.39 -0.64 17.86
N ASP A 245 8.43 -1.07 18.57
CA ASP A 245 9.20 -0.27 19.53
C ASP A 245 10.11 0.79 18.90
N GLY A 246 10.18 0.83 17.57
CA GLY A 246 10.95 1.81 16.80
C GLY A 246 12.41 1.41 16.56
N LYS A 247 12.94 0.32 17.17
CA LYS A 247 14.36 -0.05 17.03
C LYS A 247 14.76 -0.46 15.61
N GLN A 248 13.82 -1.04 14.85
CA GLN A 248 14.00 -1.47 13.45
C GLN A 248 12.92 -0.84 12.55
N GLY A 249 12.55 0.40 12.87
CA GLY A 249 11.34 1.05 12.36
C GLY A 249 10.11 0.77 13.22
N PHE A 250 9.03 1.51 12.97
CA PHE A 250 7.78 1.40 13.73
C PHE A 250 6.76 0.43 13.11
N TRP A 251 7.12 -0.29 12.05
CA TRP A 251 6.32 -1.42 11.57
C TRP A 251 6.56 -2.67 12.40
N PHE A 252 5.55 -3.51 12.53
CA PHE A 252 5.76 -4.90 12.94
C PHE A 252 6.23 -5.73 11.76
N ARG A 253 7.20 -6.60 12.02
CA ARG A 253 7.63 -7.65 11.09
C ARG A 253 6.98 -8.98 11.46
N LEU A 254 6.06 -9.47 10.63
CA LEU A 254 5.43 -10.79 10.75
C LEU A 254 6.19 -11.76 9.85
N GLU A 255 6.86 -12.77 10.39
CA GLU A 255 7.75 -13.67 9.63
C GLU A 255 7.15 -15.07 9.41
N LYS A 256 6.20 -15.46 10.28
CA LYS A 256 5.55 -16.77 10.25
C LYS A 256 4.05 -16.60 10.07
N GLU A 257 3.42 -17.61 9.46
CA GLU A 257 1.97 -17.63 9.19
C GLU A 257 1.09 -17.43 10.45
N LYS A 258 1.57 -17.89 11.62
CA LYS A 258 0.84 -17.77 12.90
C LYS A 258 1.21 -16.51 13.69
N ASP A 259 2.08 -15.65 13.16
CA ASP A 259 2.47 -14.45 13.88
C ASP A 259 1.29 -13.49 14.05
N LEU A 260 1.18 -12.96 15.26
CA LEU A 260 0.19 -11.96 15.64
C LEU A 260 0.88 -10.92 16.53
N LYS A 261 1.10 -9.73 15.98
CA LYS A 261 1.81 -8.65 16.67
C LYS A 261 0.80 -7.76 17.37
N LYS A 262 1.10 -7.38 18.61
CA LYS A 262 0.10 -6.86 19.56
C LYS A 262 0.57 -5.59 20.27
N ARG A 263 -0.35 -4.69 20.57
CA ARG A 263 -0.17 -3.59 21.54
C ARG A 263 -1.34 -3.50 22.50
N ARG A 264 -1.02 -3.04 23.72
CA ARG A 264 -2.00 -2.74 24.75
C ARG A 264 -2.28 -1.25 24.75
N ILE A 265 -3.50 -0.86 24.42
CA ILE A 265 -3.92 0.54 24.29
C ILE A 265 -5.09 0.80 25.22
N ARG A 266 -5.06 1.93 25.94
CA ARG A 266 -6.22 2.44 26.68
C ARG A 266 -6.87 3.52 25.83
N ILE A 267 -8.17 3.37 25.58
CA ILE A 267 -8.95 4.33 24.79
C ILE A 267 -9.54 5.40 25.74
N PRO A 268 -9.47 6.70 25.39
CA PRO A 268 -10.18 7.73 26.14
C PRO A 268 -11.68 7.44 26.20
N ARG A 269 -12.26 7.49 27.40
CA ARG A 269 -13.65 7.07 27.65
C ARG A 269 -14.69 7.97 27.00
N ASN A 270 -14.30 9.14 26.50
CA ASN A 270 -15.13 10.06 25.73
C ASN A 270 -15.01 9.89 24.21
N THR A 271 -14.39 8.84 23.71
CA THR A 271 -14.30 8.57 22.26
C THR A 271 -15.66 8.20 21.70
N PHE A 272 -16.16 8.91 20.67
CA PHE A 272 -17.44 8.60 20.01
C PHE A 272 -17.30 8.00 18.60
N LYS A 273 -16.11 8.10 17.99
CA LYS A 273 -15.78 7.45 16.71
C LYS A 273 -14.35 6.95 16.74
N ALA A 274 -14.10 5.78 16.14
CA ALA A 274 -12.79 5.18 16.06
C ALA A 274 -12.56 4.44 14.74
N VAL A 275 -11.45 4.74 14.06
CA VAL A 275 -11.05 4.14 12.79
C VAL A 275 -9.59 3.68 12.88
N ILE A 276 -9.31 2.47 12.42
CA ILE A 276 -7.96 1.95 12.25
C ILE A 276 -7.53 2.16 10.81
N GLU A 277 -6.47 2.93 10.58
CA GLU A 277 -5.81 3.05 9.28
C GLU A 277 -4.64 2.05 9.23
N LEU A 278 -4.81 0.98 8.45
CA LEU A 278 -3.85 -0.11 8.33
C LEU A 278 -2.86 0.12 7.19
N TYR A 279 -1.56 -0.01 7.49
CA TYR A 279 -0.46 0.04 6.53
C TYR A 279 0.12 -1.35 6.31
N VAL A 280 0.32 -1.75 5.05
CA VAL A 280 0.78 -3.11 4.70
C VAL A 280 1.82 -3.08 3.57
N SER A 281 2.88 -3.88 3.70
CA SER A 281 3.75 -4.27 2.58
C SER A 281 4.24 -5.71 2.77
N PHE A 282 4.54 -6.39 1.67
CA PHE A 282 4.82 -7.82 1.61
C PHE A 282 6.12 -8.06 0.85
N HIS A 283 6.95 -8.97 1.36
CA HIS A 283 8.35 -9.07 0.94
C HIS A 283 8.83 -10.52 0.89
N GLY A 284 10.02 -10.75 0.32
CA GLY A 284 10.60 -12.09 0.22
C GLY A 284 9.73 -13.02 -0.63
N ASN A 285 9.38 -14.19 -0.11
CA ASN A 285 8.55 -15.17 -0.85
C ASN A 285 7.11 -14.70 -1.10
N ASP A 286 6.65 -13.66 -0.39
CA ASP A 286 5.33 -13.07 -0.57
C ASP A 286 5.35 -11.74 -1.32
N GLU A 287 6.50 -11.27 -1.80
CA GLU A 287 6.58 -10.07 -2.64
C GLU A 287 5.64 -10.16 -3.87
N PHE A 288 5.47 -11.39 -4.38
CA PHE A 288 4.61 -11.71 -5.52
C PHE A 288 3.49 -12.68 -5.14
N TRP A 289 2.98 -12.61 -3.90
CA TRP A 289 2.01 -13.56 -3.33
C TRP A 289 0.83 -13.86 -4.26
N TYR A 290 0.38 -12.88 -5.07
CA TYR A 290 -0.69 -13.00 -6.06
C TYR A 290 -0.37 -13.96 -7.23
N SER A 291 0.85 -14.48 -7.29
CA SER A 291 1.35 -15.40 -8.31
C SER A 291 1.89 -16.72 -7.74
N ASN A 292 1.76 -16.92 -6.42
CA ASN A 292 2.30 -18.10 -5.73
C ASN A 292 1.40 -19.33 -5.98
N PRO A 293 1.96 -20.46 -6.44
CA PRO A 293 1.24 -21.73 -6.53
C PRO A 293 0.92 -22.32 -5.14
N PRO A 294 0.06 -23.35 -5.06
CA PRO A 294 -0.13 -24.11 -3.82
C PRO A 294 1.13 -24.92 -3.45
N ASN A 295 1.24 -25.29 -2.17
CA ASN A 295 2.37 -26.09 -1.68
C ASN A 295 2.43 -27.47 -2.35
N SER A 296 1.28 -28.08 -2.64
CA SER A 296 1.18 -29.37 -3.34
C SER A 296 1.92 -29.37 -4.68
N TYR A 297 1.73 -28.32 -5.50
CA TYR A 297 2.44 -28.17 -6.78
C TYR A 297 3.95 -28.08 -6.61
N ILE A 298 4.41 -27.35 -5.58
CA ILE A 298 5.86 -27.19 -5.28
C ILE A 298 6.44 -28.54 -4.85
N THR A 299 5.81 -29.22 -3.89
CA THR A 299 6.32 -30.47 -3.32
C THR A 299 6.29 -31.60 -4.34
N THR A 300 5.21 -31.76 -5.09
CA THR A 300 5.06 -32.86 -6.07
C THR A 300 6.06 -32.74 -7.22
N ASN A 301 6.43 -31.52 -7.61
CA ASN A 301 7.40 -31.28 -8.67
C ASN A 301 8.83 -31.07 -8.16
N GLY A 302 9.09 -31.19 -6.85
CA GLY A 302 10.44 -31.00 -6.28
C GLY A 302 11.02 -29.59 -6.51
N LEU A 303 10.17 -28.56 -6.58
CA LEU A 303 10.62 -27.19 -6.88
C LEU A 303 11.38 -26.60 -5.69
N ASN A 304 12.59 -26.08 -5.93
CA ASN A 304 13.38 -25.41 -4.92
C ASN A 304 12.92 -23.94 -4.71
N THR A 305 11.74 -23.75 -4.13
CA THR A 305 11.20 -22.42 -3.84
C THR A 305 10.32 -22.40 -2.59
N GLY A 306 10.43 -21.33 -1.80
CA GLY A 306 9.54 -21.07 -0.66
C GLY A 306 8.26 -20.32 -1.01
N ARG A 307 7.99 -20.03 -2.30
CA ARG A 307 6.87 -19.22 -2.79
C ARG A 307 5.55 -20.01 -2.88
N GLY A 308 5.10 -20.51 -1.74
CA GLY A 308 3.90 -21.35 -1.65
C GLY A 308 2.64 -20.64 -1.14
N ASN A 309 1.82 -21.42 -0.45
CA ASN A 309 0.57 -21.04 0.21
C ASN A 309 -0.57 -20.55 -0.71
N GLY A 310 -0.37 -20.59 -2.03
CA GLY A 310 -1.35 -20.14 -3.02
C GLY A 310 -1.58 -18.62 -3.01
N ALA A 311 -2.26 -18.11 -4.03
CA ALA A 311 -2.46 -16.68 -4.26
C ALA A 311 -3.64 -16.07 -3.48
N TYR A 312 -3.60 -16.16 -2.14
CA TYR A 312 -4.55 -15.48 -1.26
C TYR A 312 -3.92 -15.12 0.09
N ARG A 313 -4.02 -13.83 0.45
CA ARG A 313 -3.57 -13.26 1.73
C ARG A 313 -4.66 -12.33 2.26
N GLU A 314 -4.90 -12.39 3.56
CA GLU A 314 -5.87 -11.53 4.25
C GLU A 314 -5.19 -10.98 5.50
N VAL A 315 -5.00 -9.66 5.55
CA VAL A 315 -4.47 -8.98 6.73
C VAL A 315 -5.63 -8.67 7.65
N TYR A 316 -5.58 -9.10 8.90
CA TYR A 316 -6.69 -8.95 9.84
C TYR A 316 -6.25 -8.24 11.12
N VAL A 317 -7.22 -7.54 11.73
CA VAL A 317 -7.04 -6.80 12.97
C VAL A 317 -7.95 -7.39 14.04
N THR A 318 -7.41 -7.53 15.25
CA THR A 318 -8.09 -8.09 16.42
C THR A 318 -8.17 -7.08 17.57
N ILE A 319 -9.24 -7.18 18.37
CA ILE A 319 -9.38 -6.52 19.67
C ILE A 319 -9.73 -7.60 20.70
N ASP A 320 -8.84 -7.80 21.66
CA ASP A 320 -8.91 -8.86 22.68
C ASP A 320 -9.12 -10.25 22.08
N GLY A 321 -8.42 -10.54 20.99
CA GLY A 321 -8.48 -11.82 20.27
C GLY A 321 -9.64 -11.97 19.27
N GLU A 322 -10.62 -11.06 19.27
CA GLU A 322 -11.72 -11.07 18.31
C GLU A 322 -11.35 -10.28 17.04
N VAL A 323 -11.56 -10.87 15.85
CA VAL A 323 -11.34 -10.16 14.57
C VAL A 323 -12.39 -9.08 14.37
N VAL A 324 -11.96 -7.82 14.30
CA VAL A 324 -12.84 -6.65 14.12
C VAL A 324 -12.84 -6.12 12.68
N GLY A 325 -11.87 -6.55 11.88
CA GLY A 325 -11.81 -6.22 10.46
C GLY A 325 -10.64 -6.89 9.76
N SER A 326 -10.69 -6.91 8.43
CA SER A 326 -9.66 -7.50 7.59
C SER A 326 -9.60 -6.85 6.21
N GLU A 327 -8.50 -7.02 5.50
CA GLU A 327 -8.27 -6.43 4.18
C GLU A 327 -7.44 -7.36 3.30
N ILE A 328 -7.77 -7.39 2.00
CA ILE A 328 -6.90 -7.98 0.98
C ILE A 328 -6.17 -6.80 0.33
N PRO A 329 -4.86 -6.68 0.53
CA PRO A 329 -4.12 -5.52 0.06
C PRO A 329 -4.05 -5.49 -1.47
N PHE A 330 -4.01 -4.28 -2.02
CA PHE A 330 -3.66 -4.03 -3.41
C PHE A 330 -2.27 -4.64 -3.72
N PRO A 331 -2.11 -5.40 -4.81
CA PRO A 331 -0.83 -6.01 -5.17
C PRO A 331 0.11 -4.95 -5.77
N VAL A 332 0.67 -4.10 -4.93
CA VAL A 332 1.78 -3.20 -5.30
C VAL A 332 2.92 -4.02 -5.89
N ILE A 333 3.43 -3.58 -7.04
CA ILE A 333 4.60 -4.18 -7.70
C ILE A 333 5.77 -3.24 -7.45
N PHE A 334 6.82 -3.71 -6.81
CA PHE A 334 7.99 -2.86 -6.53
C PHE A 334 8.86 -2.67 -7.79
N THR A 335 9.73 -1.67 -7.76
CA THR A 335 10.44 -1.19 -8.97
C THR A 335 11.53 -2.14 -9.47
N GLY A 336 11.83 -3.22 -8.75
CA GLY A 336 12.62 -4.36 -9.25
C GLY A 336 11.79 -5.55 -9.75
N GLY A 337 10.46 -5.50 -9.58
CA GLY A 337 9.58 -6.65 -9.71
C GLY A 337 9.08 -6.95 -11.13
N ILE A 338 8.87 -8.24 -11.41
CA ILE A 338 8.39 -8.85 -12.67
C ILE A 338 9.31 -8.58 -13.86
N ASN A 339 9.43 -7.33 -14.30
CA ASN A 339 10.38 -6.87 -15.31
C ASN A 339 10.76 -5.42 -14.94
N PRO A 340 11.99 -5.17 -14.44
CA PRO A 340 12.38 -3.86 -13.94
C PRO A 340 12.32 -2.75 -15.01
N LEU A 341 12.50 -3.10 -16.29
CA LEU A 341 12.45 -2.14 -17.39
C LEU A 341 11.05 -1.57 -17.64
N PHE A 342 10.00 -2.11 -17.01
CA PHE A 342 8.66 -1.52 -17.05
C PHE A 342 8.58 -0.23 -16.24
N TRP A 343 9.44 -0.09 -15.23
CA TRP A 343 9.34 0.94 -14.20
C TRP A 343 10.20 2.17 -14.50
N GLU A 344 10.74 2.25 -15.71
CA GLU A 344 11.62 3.31 -16.18
C GLU A 344 10.88 4.24 -17.18
N PRO A 345 10.73 5.55 -16.87
CA PRO A 345 10.74 6.18 -15.55
C PRO A 345 9.34 6.18 -14.87
N ILE A 346 8.37 5.44 -15.41
CA ILE A 346 7.00 5.39 -14.86
C ILE A 346 6.90 4.19 -13.93
N VAL A 347 6.88 4.43 -12.61
CA VAL A 347 6.81 3.33 -11.64
C VAL A 347 5.43 2.70 -11.55
N ALA A 348 5.35 1.52 -10.94
CA ALA A 348 4.08 0.84 -10.73
C ALA A 348 3.12 1.66 -9.85
N ILE A 349 1.81 1.43 -10.03
CA ILE A 349 0.77 2.06 -9.20
C ILE A 349 1.05 1.77 -7.70
N GLY A 350 1.22 2.82 -6.90
CA GLY A 350 1.39 2.74 -5.45
C GLY A 350 2.78 2.33 -4.98
N ALA A 351 3.78 2.24 -5.88
CA ALA A 351 5.16 1.96 -5.49
C ALA A 351 5.78 3.12 -4.67
N PHE A 352 5.51 4.37 -5.05
CA PHE A 352 6.02 5.55 -4.35
C PHE A 352 5.10 6.03 -3.22
N ASN A 353 3.79 5.80 -3.32
CA ASN A 353 2.85 6.08 -2.24
C ASN A 353 1.97 4.86 -1.99
N LEU A 354 2.45 3.96 -1.12
CA LEU A 354 1.74 2.71 -0.85
C LEU A 354 0.36 3.01 -0.21
N PRO A 355 -0.72 2.31 -0.62
CA PRO A 355 -2.03 2.49 -0.04
C PRO A 355 -2.10 2.12 1.45
N SER A 356 -2.97 2.82 2.18
CA SER A 356 -3.43 2.44 3.52
C SER A 356 -4.95 2.17 3.53
N TYR A 357 -5.43 1.46 4.55
CA TYR A 357 -6.78 0.89 4.55
C TYR A 357 -7.57 1.17 5.84
N ASP A 358 -8.74 1.80 5.71
CA ASP A 358 -9.57 2.15 6.85
C ASP A 358 -10.52 1.03 7.29
N ILE A 359 -10.38 0.62 8.55
CA ILE A 359 -11.27 -0.30 9.26
C ILE A 359 -12.07 0.51 10.29
N GLU A 360 -13.38 0.62 10.06
CA GLU A 360 -14.31 1.32 10.95
C GLU A 360 -14.62 0.46 12.18
N ILE A 361 -14.14 0.88 13.35
CA ILE A 361 -14.32 0.15 14.61
C ILE A 361 -15.26 0.86 15.59
N THR A 362 -15.91 1.96 15.19
CA THR A 362 -16.91 2.67 15.99
C THR A 362 -17.97 1.73 16.60
N PRO A 363 -18.52 0.73 15.89
CA PRO A 363 -19.46 -0.23 16.49
C PRO A 363 -18.92 -1.06 17.67
N PHE A 364 -17.60 -1.11 17.86
CA PHE A 364 -16.93 -1.84 18.94
C PHE A 364 -16.62 -0.96 20.16
N LEU A 365 -16.95 0.33 20.14
CA LEU A 365 -16.69 1.25 21.26
C LEU A 365 -17.29 0.77 22.59
N GLY A 366 -18.46 0.13 22.57
CA GLY A 366 -19.07 -0.46 23.76
C GLY A 366 -18.20 -1.52 24.47
N LYS A 367 -17.25 -2.15 23.75
CA LYS A 367 -16.30 -3.13 24.30
C LYS A 367 -15.04 -2.46 24.86
N ILE A 368 -14.63 -1.32 24.32
CA ILE A 368 -13.29 -0.73 24.53
C ILE A 368 -13.27 0.58 25.34
N LEU A 369 -14.43 1.07 25.80
CA LEU A 369 -14.57 2.29 26.60
C LEU A 369 -14.77 2.03 28.11
N ASP A 370 -14.28 0.89 28.60
CA ASP A 370 -14.38 0.49 30.02
C ASP A 370 -13.28 1.12 30.92
N GLY A 371 -12.36 1.91 30.32
CA GLY A 371 -11.23 2.54 31.00
C GLY A 371 -10.00 1.65 31.18
N ARG A 372 -10.05 0.38 30.75
CA ARG A 372 -8.96 -0.58 30.81
C ARG A 372 -8.10 -0.52 29.54
N ARG A 373 -6.99 -1.27 29.55
CA ARG A 373 -6.15 -1.48 28.36
C ARG A 373 -6.67 -2.70 27.60
N HIS A 374 -6.92 -2.53 26.30
CA HIS A 374 -7.31 -3.60 25.39
C HIS A 374 -6.14 -4.01 24.50
N VAL A 375 -6.13 -5.27 24.08
CA VAL A 375 -5.08 -5.84 23.22
C VAL A 375 -5.51 -5.72 21.76
N PHE A 376 -4.86 -4.83 21.03
CA PHE A 376 -5.00 -4.71 19.57
C PHE A 376 -3.95 -5.58 18.90
N GLY A 377 -4.33 -6.41 17.94
CA GLY A 377 -3.41 -7.29 17.22
C GLY A 377 -3.55 -7.21 15.70
N ILE A 378 -2.45 -7.36 14.97
CA ILE A 378 -2.41 -7.44 13.50
C ILE A 378 -1.73 -8.74 13.08
N GLY A 379 -2.34 -9.47 12.15
CA GLY A 379 -1.81 -10.71 11.57
C GLY A 379 -2.13 -10.85 10.08
N VAL A 380 -1.50 -11.83 9.42
CA VAL A 380 -1.69 -12.11 7.99
C VAL A 380 -1.97 -13.60 7.80
N THR A 381 -3.13 -13.92 7.22
CA THR A 381 -3.49 -15.30 6.88
C THR A 381 -2.55 -15.85 5.80
N LYS A 382 -1.90 -16.98 6.09
CA LYS A 382 -1.00 -17.69 5.17
C LYS A 382 0.23 -16.89 4.70
N GLY A 383 0.62 -15.85 5.44
CA GLY A 383 1.81 -15.05 5.14
C GLY A 383 3.11 -15.87 5.18
N LEU A 384 4.02 -15.59 4.25
CA LEU A 384 5.34 -16.21 4.11
C LEU A 384 6.45 -15.16 4.16
N SER A 385 7.67 -15.60 4.48
CA SER A 385 8.89 -14.78 4.58
C SER A 385 8.77 -13.62 5.57
N PHE A 386 8.23 -12.49 5.14
CA PHE A 386 7.83 -11.45 6.07
C PHE A 386 6.84 -10.44 5.47
N TRP A 387 6.03 -9.87 6.36
CA TRP A 387 5.12 -8.76 6.09
C TRP A 387 5.41 -7.62 7.06
N LEU A 388 5.47 -6.40 6.55
CA LEU A 388 5.61 -5.20 7.38
C LEU A 388 4.24 -4.55 7.55
N VAL A 389 3.74 -4.53 8.78
CA VAL A 389 2.39 -4.05 9.12
C VAL A 389 2.38 -3.19 10.36
N ASN A 390 1.50 -2.21 10.40
CA ASN A 390 1.18 -1.37 11.56
C ASN A 390 -0.08 -0.60 11.23
N ALA A 391 -0.61 0.13 12.20
CA ALA A 391 -1.76 0.97 11.96
C ALA A 391 -1.72 2.26 12.77
N ASN A 392 -2.57 3.22 12.37
CA ASN A 392 -2.86 4.41 13.15
C ASN A 392 -4.31 4.31 13.63
N LEU A 393 -4.51 4.40 14.95
CA LEU A 393 -5.83 4.44 15.55
C LEU A 393 -6.29 5.89 15.66
N HIS A 394 -7.21 6.29 14.78
CA HIS A 394 -7.83 7.61 14.71
C HIS A 394 -9.06 7.65 15.61
N LEU A 395 -9.09 8.58 16.57
CA LEU A 395 -10.13 8.72 17.58
C LEU A 395 -10.74 10.13 17.56
N TRP A 396 -12.07 10.22 17.53
CA TRP A 396 -12.80 11.47 17.70
C TRP A 396 -13.43 11.49 19.09
N LEU A 397 -13.23 12.60 19.81
CA LEU A 397 -13.54 12.73 21.23
C LEU A 397 -14.70 13.70 21.44
N ASP A 398 -15.60 13.35 22.35
CA ASP A 398 -16.63 14.26 22.82
C ASP A 398 -15.97 15.30 23.73
N ARG A 399 -16.00 16.57 23.32
CA ARG A 399 -15.32 17.66 24.05
C ARG A 399 -16.10 18.13 25.27
N GLU A 400 -17.42 17.94 25.26
CA GLU A 400 -18.32 18.37 26.32
C GLU A 400 -18.55 17.27 27.37
N SER A 401 -17.95 16.09 27.18
CA SER A 401 -18.04 14.98 28.13
C SER A 401 -16.70 14.30 28.35
N THR A 402 -16.44 13.88 29.60
CA THR A 402 -15.29 13.06 29.95
C THR A 402 -15.54 11.56 29.76
N ILE A 403 -16.80 11.14 29.61
CA ILE A 403 -17.23 9.75 29.42
C ILE A 403 -18.43 9.69 28.47
N VAL A 404 -18.40 8.81 27.48
CA VAL A 404 -19.58 8.44 26.69
C VAL A 404 -20.04 7.03 27.04
N ARG A 405 -21.32 6.73 26.82
CA ARG A 405 -21.85 5.36 26.95
C ARG A 405 -21.97 4.75 25.58
N ALA A 406 -21.53 3.51 25.40
CA ALA A 406 -21.63 2.82 24.12
C ALA A 406 -22.02 1.37 24.32
N ASN A 407 -22.68 0.77 23.33
CA ASN A 407 -22.90 -0.67 23.31
C ASN A 407 -22.90 -1.21 21.88
N ARG A 408 -22.50 -2.47 21.73
CA ARG A 408 -22.64 -3.21 20.47
C ARG A 408 -24.04 -3.80 20.41
N VAL A 409 -24.72 -3.63 19.28
CA VAL A 409 -26.11 -4.09 19.11
C VAL A 409 -26.13 -5.45 18.44
N ILE A 410 -25.59 -5.53 17.21
CA ILE A 410 -25.58 -6.75 16.40
C ILE A 410 -24.23 -6.84 15.69
N GLY A 411 -23.61 -8.01 15.71
CA GLY A 411 -22.41 -8.32 14.93
C GLY A 411 -22.63 -9.58 14.11
N HIS A 412 -22.60 -9.45 12.78
CA HIS A 412 -22.51 -10.56 11.85
C HIS A 412 -21.16 -10.46 11.12
N SER A 413 -20.22 -11.33 11.50
CA SER A 413 -18.88 -11.38 10.91
C SER A 413 -18.45 -12.83 10.73
N PRO A 414 -18.95 -13.52 9.68
CA PRO A 414 -18.56 -14.90 9.42
C PRO A 414 -17.05 -15.00 9.12
N LYS A 415 -16.51 -16.21 9.25
CA LYS A 415 -15.20 -16.52 8.68
C LYS A 415 -15.26 -16.29 7.17
N THR A 416 -14.12 -15.92 6.58
CA THR A 416 -14.02 -15.78 5.12
C THR A 416 -14.26 -17.13 4.46
N ASP A 417 -15.17 -17.19 3.48
CA ASP A 417 -15.31 -18.36 2.63
C ASP A 417 -14.18 -18.36 1.61
N VAL A 418 -13.38 -19.42 1.58
CA VAL A 418 -12.21 -19.56 0.69
C VAL A 418 -12.25 -20.93 0.03
N GLN A 419 -12.50 -20.93 -1.28
CA GLN A 419 -12.55 -22.12 -2.10
C GLN A 419 -11.30 -22.20 -2.98
N ARG A 420 -10.74 -23.40 -3.12
CA ARG A 420 -9.52 -23.65 -3.88
C ARG A 420 -9.72 -24.84 -4.80
N ALA A 421 -9.22 -24.73 -6.02
CA ALA A 421 -9.16 -25.82 -6.98
C ALA A 421 -7.75 -25.89 -7.55
N GLU A 422 -7.23 -27.10 -7.69
CA GLU A 422 -5.91 -27.37 -8.27
C GLU A 422 -6.00 -28.57 -9.21
N GLU A 423 -5.43 -28.42 -10.39
CA GLU A 423 -5.33 -29.48 -11.40
C GLU A 423 -3.98 -29.34 -12.10
N PHE A 424 -3.12 -30.35 -12.03
CA PHE A 424 -1.80 -30.29 -12.64
C PHE A 424 -1.22 -31.67 -12.97
N THR A 425 -0.31 -31.70 -13.94
CA THR A 425 0.51 -32.86 -14.29
C THR A 425 1.90 -32.36 -14.63
N GLY A 426 2.88 -32.79 -13.84
CA GLY A 426 4.22 -32.18 -13.87
C GLY A 426 4.14 -30.67 -13.66
N LEU A 427 4.87 -29.91 -14.47
CA LEU A 427 4.91 -28.45 -14.39
C LEU A 427 3.72 -27.74 -15.04
N ASN A 428 2.83 -28.45 -15.74
CA ASN A 428 1.63 -27.87 -16.34
C ASN A 428 0.46 -27.97 -15.36
N GLY A 429 -0.30 -26.89 -15.19
CA GLY A 429 -1.45 -26.91 -14.30
C GLY A 429 -2.22 -25.60 -14.20
N GLU A 430 -3.35 -25.66 -13.52
CA GLU A 430 -4.23 -24.55 -13.22
C GLU A 430 -4.58 -24.54 -11.73
N PHE A 431 -4.48 -23.37 -11.12
CA PHE A 431 -4.77 -23.14 -9.71
C PHE A 431 -5.74 -21.99 -9.57
N GLN A 432 -6.86 -22.24 -8.91
CA GLN A 432 -7.89 -21.24 -8.70
C GLN A 432 -8.12 -21.04 -7.20
N VAL A 433 -8.28 -19.77 -6.81
CA VAL A 433 -8.77 -19.39 -5.49
C VAL A 433 -9.93 -18.43 -5.67
N ILE A 434 -11.05 -18.71 -5.01
CA ILE A 434 -12.18 -17.82 -4.88
C ILE A 434 -12.37 -17.54 -3.40
N ALA A 435 -12.58 -16.27 -3.04
CA ALA A 435 -12.91 -15.93 -1.66
C ALA A 435 -13.97 -14.83 -1.60
N GLY A 436 -14.79 -14.88 -0.56
CA GLY A 436 -15.85 -13.92 -0.34
C GLY A 436 -16.16 -13.77 1.13
N LYS A 437 -16.56 -12.55 1.50
CA LYS A 437 -17.03 -12.26 2.85
C LYS A 437 -17.92 -11.03 2.83
N ASP A 438 -19.06 -11.14 3.48
CA ASP A 438 -19.94 -10.04 3.81
C ASP A 438 -20.08 -9.94 5.33
N THR A 439 -20.05 -8.72 5.85
CA THR A 439 -20.14 -8.42 7.28
C THR A 439 -21.05 -7.24 7.52
N MET A 440 -21.74 -7.27 8.66
CA MET A 440 -22.53 -6.15 9.15
C MET A 440 -22.31 -6.02 10.66
N THR A 441 -21.90 -4.83 11.11
CA THR A 441 -21.75 -4.54 12.53
C THR A 441 -22.45 -3.24 12.87
N THR A 442 -23.21 -3.24 13.95
CA THR A 442 -23.95 -2.09 14.45
C THR A 442 -23.60 -1.83 15.91
N GLY A 443 -23.34 -0.57 16.24
CA GLY A 443 -23.17 -0.12 17.62
C GLY A 443 -23.66 1.31 17.77
N TRP A 444 -24.01 1.68 19.01
CA TRP A 444 -24.44 3.03 19.34
C TRP A 444 -23.53 3.65 20.39
N VAL A 445 -23.45 4.98 20.36
CA VAL A 445 -22.73 5.81 21.33
C VAL A 445 -23.63 6.97 21.73
N LEU A 446 -23.85 7.12 23.03
CA LEU A 446 -24.52 8.26 23.64
C LEU A 446 -23.47 9.34 23.97
N THR A 447 -23.48 10.41 23.18
CA THR A 447 -22.64 11.60 23.36
C THR A 447 -23.40 12.72 24.07
N SER A 448 -22.72 13.79 24.42
CA SER A 448 -23.28 15.06 24.90
C SER A 448 -24.33 15.66 23.95
N SER A 449 -24.21 15.39 22.65
CA SER A 449 -25.13 15.85 21.61
C SER A 449 -26.26 14.87 21.30
N GLY A 450 -26.29 13.71 21.96
CA GLY A 450 -27.34 12.70 21.80
C GLY A 450 -26.80 11.33 21.38
N ASN A 451 -27.73 10.40 21.13
CA ASN A 451 -27.39 9.03 20.73
C ASN A 451 -27.09 8.95 19.23
N ILE A 452 -25.98 8.31 18.87
CA ILE A 452 -25.52 8.10 17.51
C ILE A 452 -25.37 6.60 17.27
N THR A 453 -26.09 6.06 16.30
CA THR A 453 -25.97 4.66 15.89
C THR A 453 -25.20 4.54 14.58
N THR A 454 -24.11 3.76 14.57
CA THR A 454 -23.30 3.50 13.39
C THR A 454 -23.51 2.08 12.90
N VAL A 455 -23.88 1.94 11.63
CA VAL A 455 -24.01 0.66 10.92
C VAL A 455 -22.94 0.56 9.85
N VAL A 456 -22.09 -0.45 9.95
CA VAL A 456 -21.01 -0.72 9.00
C VAL A 456 -21.33 -2.00 8.25
N MET A 457 -21.47 -1.90 6.93
CA MET A 457 -21.60 -3.03 6.02
C MET A 457 -20.34 -3.10 5.15
N LYS A 458 -19.65 -4.24 5.15
CA LYS A 458 -18.42 -4.46 4.38
C LYS A 458 -18.50 -5.79 3.65
N GLY A 459 -18.19 -5.79 2.36
CA GLY A 459 -18.24 -6.97 1.51
C GLY A 459 -17.10 -7.00 0.49
N PHE A 460 -16.53 -8.17 0.23
CA PHE A 460 -15.58 -8.36 -0.86
C PHE A 460 -15.81 -9.66 -1.62
N THR A 461 -15.41 -9.65 -2.89
CA THR A 461 -15.21 -10.86 -3.69
C THR A 461 -13.81 -10.83 -4.29
N PHE A 462 -13.16 -11.99 -4.26
CA PHE A 462 -11.81 -12.20 -4.73
C PHE A 462 -11.78 -13.45 -5.61
N SER A 463 -11.06 -13.37 -6.72
CA SER A 463 -10.74 -14.51 -7.56
C SER A 463 -9.32 -14.37 -8.09
N ASN A 464 -8.55 -15.43 -8.00
CA ASN A 464 -7.24 -15.54 -8.61
C ASN A 464 -7.15 -16.86 -9.38
N VAL A 465 -6.55 -16.82 -10.58
CA VAL A 465 -6.25 -17.98 -11.41
C VAL A 465 -4.79 -17.90 -11.85
N ILE A 466 -4.03 -18.96 -11.59
CA ILE A 466 -2.68 -19.16 -12.08
C ILE A 466 -2.69 -20.35 -13.04
N LYS A 467 -2.10 -20.20 -14.22
CA LYS A 467 -1.91 -21.30 -15.17
C LYS A 467 -0.44 -21.41 -15.55
N PHE A 468 0.10 -22.62 -15.52
CA PHE A 468 1.38 -22.98 -16.11
C PHE A 468 1.14 -23.90 -17.30
N LYS A 469 1.78 -23.58 -18.42
CA LYS A 469 1.74 -24.34 -19.67
C LYS A 469 3.16 -24.51 -20.21
N GLN A 470 3.30 -25.35 -21.24
CA GLN A 470 4.57 -25.59 -21.93
C GLN A 470 5.68 -26.02 -20.94
N ASN A 471 5.34 -26.92 -20.03
CA ASN A 471 6.22 -27.40 -18.97
C ASN A 471 6.73 -26.27 -18.06
N GLY A 472 5.86 -25.33 -17.73
CA GLY A 472 6.14 -24.23 -16.81
C GLY A 472 6.75 -22.97 -17.44
N THR A 473 7.16 -23.01 -18.72
CA THR A 473 7.77 -21.85 -19.39
C THR A 473 6.77 -20.75 -19.72
N TYR A 474 5.48 -21.07 -19.79
CA TYR A 474 4.40 -20.14 -20.03
C TYR A 474 3.51 -20.01 -18.80
N LYS A 475 3.49 -18.84 -18.17
CA LYS A 475 2.68 -18.56 -16.97
C LYS A 475 1.65 -17.47 -17.24
N ILE A 476 0.42 -17.70 -16.79
CA ILE A 476 -0.63 -16.68 -16.72
C ILE A 476 -1.09 -16.51 -15.27
N VAL A 477 -1.19 -15.28 -14.81
CA VAL A 477 -1.84 -14.90 -13.55
C VAL A 477 -2.99 -13.95 -13.88
N LYS A 478 -4.18 -14.21 -13.36
CA LYS A 478 -5.34 -13.31 -13.44
C LYS A 478 -5.95 -13.17 -12.06
N GLN A 479 -6.01 -11.94 -11.56
CA GLN A 479 -6.65 -11.61 -10.29
C GLN A 479 -7.77 -10.59 -10.51
N LYS A 480 -8.87 -10.78 -9.80
CA LYS A 480 -9.98 -9.85 -9.71
C LYS A 480 -10.36 -9.70 -8.25
N PHE A 481 -10.25 -8.47 -7.74
CA PHE A 481 -10.77 -8.10 -6.43
C PHE A 481 -11.86 -7.05 -6.59
N LYS A 482 -12.96 -7.20 -5.85
CA LYS A 482 -14.02 -6.21 -5.74
C LYS A 482 -14.37 -6.01 -4.28
N PHE A 483 -14.50 -4.77 -3.88
CA PHE A 483 -14.78 -4.38 -2.50
C PHE A 483 -15.93 -3.38 -2.44
N LYS A 484 -16.75 -3.48 -1.39
CA LYS A 484 -17.78 -2.49 -1.05
C LYS A 484 -17.80 -2.25 0.47
N LYS A 485 -17.71 -1.00 0.89
CA LYS A 485 -18.00 -0.53 2.25
C LYS A 485 -19.19 0.42 2.21
N LYS A 486 -20.08 0.34 3.19
CA LYS A 486 -21.14 1.31 3.43
C LYS A 486 -21.22 1.57 4.93
N VAL A 487 -21.04 2.83 5.33
CA VAL A 487 -21.24 3.30 6.69
C VAL A 487 -22.49 4.17 6.69
N LYS A 488 -23.43 3.87 7.59
CA LYS A 488 -24.61 4.69 7.84
C LYS A 488 -24.58 5.14 9.29
N VAL A 489 -24.90 6.39 9.53
CA VAL A 489 -24.99 6.98 10.87
C VAL A 489 -26.40 7.51 11.05
N PHE A 490 -27.01 7.15 12.17
CA PHE A 490 -28.36 7.55 12.56
C PHE A 490 -28.34 8.31 13.88
N ASP A 491 -29.23 9.29 14.04
CA ASP A 491 -29.43 10.01 15.29
C ASP A 491 -30.35 9.27 16.27
N ASN A 492 -30.74 9.96 17.35
CA ASN A 492 -31.63 9.44 18.39
C ASN A 492 -33.09 9.28 17.94
N LYS A 493 -33.51 9.97 16.86
CA LYS A 493 -34.84 9.83 16.24
C LYS A 493 -34.88 8.72 15.19
N GLY A 494 -33.73 8.14 14.86
CA GLY A 494 -33.58 7.14 13.80
C GLY A 494 -33.43 7.75 12.41
N GLU A 495 -33.22 9.06 12.31
CA GLU A 495 -32.98 9.74 11.04
C GLU A 495 -31.52 9.53 10.60
N MET A 496 -31.31 9.28 9.30
CA MET A 496 -29.98 9.05 8.76
C MET A 496 -29.24 10.37 8.55
N ILE A 497 -28.34 10.71 9.46
CA ILE A 497 -27.56 11.96 9.40
C ILE A 497 -26.35 11.85 8.47
N SER A 498 -25.78 10.65 8.28
CA SER A 498 -24.65 10.45 7.39
C SER A 498 -24.65 9.10 6.69
N LYS A 499 -24.12 9.08 5.47
CA LYS A 499 -23.96 7.89 4.64
C LYS A 499 -22.70 8.03 3.82
N PHE A 500 -21.85 7.02 3.91
CA PHE A 500 -20.60 6.95 3.17
C PHE A 500 -20.48 5.59 2.51
N LYS A 501 -20.05 5.55 1.26
CA LYS A 501 -19.81 4.32 0.50
C LYS A 501 -18.44 4.37 -0.12
N VAL A 502 -17.76 3.24 -0.12
CA VAL A 502 -16.51 3.02 -0.85
C VAL A 502 -16.68 1.80 -1.74
N ARG A 503 -16.22 1.87 -2.99
CA ARG A 503 -16.11 0.73 -3.89
C ARG A 503 -14.70 0.68 -4.43
N ARG A 504 -14.08 -0.50 -4.42
CA ARG A 504 -12.71 -0.68 -4.93
C ARG A 504 -12.66 -1.87 -5.89
N LYS A 505 -11.86 -1.77 -6.95
CA LYS A 505 -11.59 -2.88 -7.88
C LYS A 505 -10.11 -2.89 -8.25
N TYR A 506 -9.48 -4.06 -8.09
CA TYR A 506 -8.05 -4.25 -8.37
C TYR A 506 -7.86 -5.41 -9.36
N PRO A 507 -8.08 -5.19 -10.68
CA PRO A 507 -7.73 -6.18 -11.68
C PRO A 507 -6.22 -6.27 -11.87
N LEU A 508 -5.69 -7.48 -12.00
CA LEU A 508 -4.29 -7.74 -12.35
C LEU A 508 -4.23 -8.91 -13.33
N ARG A 509 -3.40 -8.77 -14.37
CA ARG A 509 -3.11 -9.84 -15.32
C ARG A 509 -1.62 -9.81 -15.67
N VAL A 510 -0.93 -10.91 -15.43
CA VAL A 510 0.49 -11.08 -15.78
C VAL A 510 0.60 -12.28 -16.71
N ILE A 511 1.33 -12.13 -17.82
CA ILE A 511 1.76 -13.24 -18.66
C ILE A 511 3.28 -13.19 -18.73
N THR A 512 3.92 -14.31 -18.48
CA THR A 512 5.35 -14.49 -18.72
C THR A 512 5.60 -15.69 -19.63
N VAL A 513 6.55 -15.55 -20.53
CA VAL A 513 7.06 -16.62 -21.40
C VAL A 513 8.57 -16.67 -21.25
N THR A 514 9.09 -17.87 -21.02
CA THR A 514 10.53 -18.12 -20.81
C THR A 514 11.07 -18.97 -21.93
N GLU A 515 12.12 -18.49 -22.58
CA GLU A 515 12.75 -19.17 -23.69
C GLU A 515 14.25 -19.32 -23.42
N PRO A 516 14.87 -20.47 -23.72
CA PRO A 516 16.33 -20.60 -23.68
C PRO A 516 17.00 -19.56 -24.59
N TYR A 517 18.14 -18.99 -24.16
CA TYR A 517 18.84 -18.00 -24.97
C TYR A 517 20.37 -18.19 -24.92
N GLY A 518 20.96 -18.71 -25.99
CA GLY A 518 22.41 -18.83 -26.12
C GLY A 518 23.02 -19.90 -25.19
N LEU A 519 24.01 -19.50 -24.38
CA LEU A 519 24.76 -20.38 -23.46
C LEU A 519 23.88 -20.97 -22.34
N GLU A 520 24.38 -22.03 -21.71
CA GLU A 520 23.84 -22.54 -20.44
C GLU A 520 23.73 -21.39 -19.41
N ASP A 521 22.64 -21.38 -18.63
CA ASP A 521 22.25 -20.36 -17.63
C ASP A 521 21.70 -19.01 -18.15
N ARG A 522 21.38 -18.90 -19.44
CA ARG A 522 20.74 -17.70 -20.00
C ARG A 522 19.34 -17.97 -20.57
N TYR A 523 18.43 -17.03 -20.34
CA TYR A 523 17.07 -17.11 -20.85
C TYR A 523 16.51 -15.74 -21.25
N ASN A 524 15.55 -15.77 -22.16
CA ASN A 524 14.72 -14.63 -22.51
C ASN A 524 13.40 -14.71 -21.73
N LEU A 525 13.00 -13.61 -21.10
CA LEU A 525 11.72 -13.49 -20.39
C LEU A 525 10.87 -12.43 -21.08
N ILE A 526 9.82 -12.86 -21.77
CA ILE A 526 8.83 -12.00 -22.40
C ILE A 526 7.68 -11.81 -21.42
N THR A 527 7.30 -10.56 -21.17
CA THR A 527 6.28 -10.23 -20.17
C THR A 527 5.22 -9.30 -20.74
N ASN A 528 3.96 -9.57 -20.42
CA ASN A 528 2.84 -8.65 -20.59
C ASN A 528 2.10 -8.49 -19.27
N LEU A 529 1.87 -7.25 -18.85
CA LEU A 529 1.25 -6.88 -17.58
C LEU A 529 0.12 -5.88 -17.82
N SER A 530 -1.03 -6.15 -17.21
CA SER A 530 -2.14 -5.21 -17.07
C SER A 530 -2.48 -5.11 -15.58
N HIS A 531 -2.47 -3.89 -15.03
CA HIS A 531 -2.72 -3.65 -13.62
C HIS A 531 -3.64 -2.44 -13.45
N GLY A 532 -4.66 -2.55 -12.60
CA GLY A 532 -5.62 -1.48 -12.41
C GLY A 532 -5.94 -1.22 -10.94
N PHE A 533 -6.16 0.05 -10.62
CA PHE A 533 -6.62 0.54 -9.34
C PHE A 533 -7.84 1.44 -9.58
N ASN A 534 -9.01 0.99 -9.14
CA ASN A 534 -10.23 1.78 -9.26
C ASN A 534 -10.86 1.96 -7.89
N GLU A 535 -11.15 3.21 -7.52
CA GLU A 535 -11.84 3.52 -6.27
C GLU A 535 -12.94 4.54 -6.51
N LYS A 536 -14.07 4.37 -5.82
CA LYS A 536 -15.17 5.32 -5.83
C LYS A 536 -15.68 5.54 -4.41
N TYR A 537 -15.66 6.80 -4.00
CA TYR A 537 -16.17 7.32 -2.75
C TYR A 537 -17.46 8.09 -3.03
N GLU A 538 -18.49 7.84 -2.23
CA GLU A 538 -19.79 8.51 -2.34
C GLU A 538 -20.28 8.85 -0.92
N GLY A 539 -20.50 10.13 -0.68
CA GLY A 539 -21.02 10.65 0.59
C GLY A 539 -22.17 11.63 0.39
N LYS A 540 -22.66 12.22 1.48
CA LYS A 540 -23.66 13.29 1.41
C LYS A 540 -23.01 14.50 0.74
N GLY A 541 -23.45 14.83 -0.48
CA GLY A 541 -22.97 16.03 -1.17
C GLY A 541 -21.62 15.90 -1.87
N PHE A 542 -20.95 14.73 -1.88
CA PHE A 542 -19.72 14.52 -2.65
C PHE A 542 -19.65 13.14 -3.31
N ILE A 543 -18.99 13.10 -4.46
CA ILE A 543 -18.57 11.88 -5.16
C ILE A 543 -17.14 12.12 -5.60
N HIS A 544 -16.28 11.12 -5.39
CA HIS A 544 -14.90 11.14 -5.83
C HIS A 544 -14.56 9.75 -6.40
N SER A 545 -13.96 9.70 -7.58
CA SER A 545 -13.64 8.48 -8.31
C SER A 545 -12.22 8.56 -8.87
N ILE A 546 -11.45 7.49 -8.69
CA ILE A 546 -10.12 7.31 -9.26
C ILE A 546 -10.15 6.06 -10.14
N SER A 547 -9.59 6.17 -11.34
CA SER A 547 -9.27 5.06 -12.24
C SER A 547 -7.81 5.20 -12.65
N ASN A 548 -6.98 4.23 -12.32
CA ASN A 548 -5.59 4.18 -12.71
C ASN A 548 -5.32 2.82 -13.36
N VAL A 549 -4.94 2.79 -14.63
CA VAL A 549 -4.69 1.55 -15.38
C VAL A 549 -3.33 1.64 -16.02
N GLN A 550 -2.52 0.60 -15.83
CA GLN A 550 -1.17 0.48 -16.35
C GLN A 550 -1.06 -0.79 -17.21
N GLU A 551 -0.56 -0.62 -18.42
CA GLU A 551 -0.32 -1.68 -19.40
C GLU A 551 1.17 -1.65 -19.75
N SER A 552 1.87 -2.73 -19.44
CA SER A 552 3.30 -2.85 -19.68
C SER A 552 3.63 -4.09 -20.49
N LYS A 553 4.58 -3.97 -21.40
CA LYS A 553 5.05 -5.08 -22.23
C LYS A 553 6.53 -4.93 -22.53
N GLY A 554 7.20 -6.06 -22.66
CA GLY A 554 8.63 -6.06 -22.96
C GLY A 554 9.26 -7.42 -22.81
N TRP A 555 10.57 -7.45 -22.99
CA TRP A 555 11.39 -8.64 -22.86
C TRP A 555 12.72 -8.29 -22.19
N ILE A 556 13.30 -9.25 -21.49
CA ILE A 556 14.64 -9.15 -20.91
C ILE A 556 15.42 -10.43 -21.17
N ASN A 557 16.70 -10.27 -21.51
CA ASN A 557 17.67 -11.34 -21.49
C ASN A 557 18.35 -11.39 -20.11
N VAL A 558 18.35 -12.56 -19.49
CA VAL A 558 18.78 -12.75 -18.11
C VAL A 558 19.85 -13.81 -18.02
N LYS A 559 20.88 -13.56 -17.21
CA LYS A 559 21.79 -14.58 -16.66
C LYS A 559 21.62 -14.62 -15.15
N GLY A 560 21.12 -15.73 -14.61
CA GLY A 560 20.75 -15.81 -13.19
C GLY A 560 19.70 -14.77 -12.79
N HIS A 561 20.13 -13.70 -12.10
CA HIS A 561 19.28 -12.57 -11.67
C HIS A 561 19.61 -11.24 -12.37
N SER A 562 20.60 -11.24 -13.27
CA SER A 562 21.10 -10.04 -13.93
C SER A 562 20.52 -9.88 -15.34
N VAL A 563 19.92 -8.73 -15.60
CA VAL A 563 19.42 -8.31 -16.92
C VAL A 563 20.59 -7.84 -17.76
N LEU A 564 20.91 -8.60 -18.82
CA LEU A 564 21.99 -8.29 -19.76
C LEU A 564 21.54 -7.32 -20.85
N SER A 565 20.31 -7.49 -21.31
CA SER A 565 19.67 -6.60 -22.28
C SER A 565 18.16 -6.73 -22.20
N GLY A 566 17.44 -5.78 -22.78
CA GLY A 566 15.99 -5.85 -22.82
C GLY A 566 15.36 -4.56 -23.30
N ARG A 567 14.04 -4.60 -23.38
CA ARG A 567 13.20 -3.43 -23.68
C ARG A 567 11.93 -3.54 -22.86
N GLY A 568 11.58 -2.45 -22.18
CA GLY A 568 10.30 -2.27 -21.51
C GLY A 568 9.55 -1.09 -22.09
N SER A 569 8.23 -1.19 -22.11
CA SER A 569 7.33 -0.10 -22.41
C SER A 569 6.15 -0.15 -21.44
N THR A 570 5.70 1.02 -20.98
CA THR A 570 4.60 1.17 -20.04
C THR A 570 3.70 2.28 -20.52
N LYS A 571 2.40 2.02 -20.59
CA LYS A 571 1.36 3.03 -20.80
C LYS A 571 0.49 3.09 -19.55
N GLN A 572 0.20 4.29 -19.08
CA GLN A 572 -0.61 4.50 -17.90
C GLN A 572 -1.67 5.58 -18.15
N ASN A 573 -2.92 5.22 -17.88
CA ASN A 573 -4.06 6.11 -17.97
C ASN A 573 -4.60 6.34 -16.56
N TYR A 574 -4.49 7.57 -16.10
CA TYR A 574 -4.97 8.01 -14.79
C TYR A 574 -6.11 9.00 -14.96
N SER A 575 -7.27 8.71 -14.36
CA SER A 575 -8.41 9.60 -14.29
C SER A 575 -8.86 9.77 -12.85
N HIS A 576 -9.13 11.02 -12.48
CA HIS A 576 -9.73 11.41 -11.23
C HIS A 576 -10.94 12.29 -11.54
N VAL A 577 -12.08 11.96 -10.95
CA VAL A 577 -13.33 12.70 -11.10
C VAL A 577 -13.89 12.96 -9.73
N ASP A 578 -14.09 14.22 -9.39
CA ASP A 578 -14.94 14.63 -8.28
C ASP A 578 -16.07 15.55 -8.80
N LYS A 579 -16.87 16.12 -7.91
CA LYS A 579 -18.00 17.00 -8.30
C LYS A 579 -17.58 18.31 -8.98
N LEU A 580 -16.36 18.77 -8.72
CA LEU A 580 -15.88 20.12 -9.01
C LEU A 580 -14.63 20.10 -9.90
N SER A 581 -13.88 19.01 -9.89
CA SER A 581 -12.66 18.82 -10.66
C SER A 581 -12.68 17.48 -11.38
N CYS A 582 -12.21 17.51 -12.63
CA CYS A 582 -11.83 16.32 -13.34
C CYS A 582 -10.38 16.45 -13.75
N TYR A 583 -9.64 15.35 -13.75
CA TYR A 583 -8.27 15.30 -14.20
C TYR A 583 -8.02 13.99 -14.93
N ASN A 584 -7.35 14.07 -16.06
CA ASN A 584 -6.86 12.90 -16.78
C ASN A 584 -5.38 13.10 -17.13
N ARG A 585 -4.58 12.04 -17.02
CA ARG A 585 -3.21 11.98 -17.50
C ARG A 585 -2.95 10.64 -18.16
N ASN A 586 -2.58 10.71 -19.43
CA ASN A 586 -2.16 9.57 -20.23
C ASN A 586 -0.66 9.71 -20.49
N VAL A 587 0.11 8.79 -19.93
CA VAL A 587 1.56 8.81 -19.97
C VAL A 587 2.07 7.49 -20.56
N ALA A 588 3.10 7.55 -21.39
CA ALA A 588 3.73 6.39 -21.96
C ALA A 588 5.26 6.52 -21.91
N SER A 589 5.93 5.42 -21.57
CA SER A 589 7.37 5.25 -21.70
C SER A 589 7.71 4.07 -22.61
N ASP A 590 8.84 4.19 -23.28
CA ASP A 590 9.46 3.14 -24.06
C ASP A 590 10.98 3.32 -23.97
N HIS A 591 11.70 2.22 -23.75
CA HIS A 591 13.16 2.22 -23.56
C HIS A 591 13.65 3.24 -22.51
N GLY A 592 13.02 3.22 -21.33
CA GLY A 592 13.44 4.05 -20.21
C GLY A 592 13.24 5.55 -20.41
N ARG A 593 12.44 5.99 -21.40
CA ARG A 593 12.14 7.42 -21.63
C ARG A 593 10.64 7.64 -21.81
N ILE A 594 10.14 8.79 -21.35
CA ILE A 594 8.77 9.22 -21.63
C ILE A 594 8.68 9.58 -23.12
N VAL A 595 7.74 8.94 -23.83
CA VAL A 595 7.48 9.18 -25.25
C VAL A 595 6.19 9.96 -25.49
N SER A 596 5.26 9.96 -24.52
CA SER A 596 4.09 10.85 -24.53
C SER A 596 3.62 11.14 -23.11
N ASP A 597 3.23 12.37 -22.82
CA ASP A 597 2.63 12.79 -21.54
C ASP A 597 1.58 13.86 -21.80
N ASN A 598 0.31 13.44 -21.81
CA ASN A 598 -0.82 14.32 -22.05
C ASN A 598 -1.66 14.39 -20.80
N SER A 599 -1.84 15.59 -20.24
CA SER A 599 -2.72 15.81 -19.09
C SER A 599 -3.67 16.97 -19.31
N ASN A 600 -4.91 16.80 -18.84
CA ASN A 600 -5.95 17.82 -18.92
C ASN A 600 -6.85 17.78 -17.68
N PHE A 601 -7.61 18.86 -17.50
CA PHE A 601 -8.64 18.96 -16.46
C PHE A 601 -10.07 18.84 -17.02
N ILE A 602 -10.20 18.32 -18.24
CA ILE A 602 -11.45 18.22 -18.99
C ILE A 602 -11.67 16.75 -19.33
N CYS A 603 -12.78 16.18 -18.87
CA CYS A 603 -13.14 14.80 -19.14
C CYS A 603 -14.36 14.76 -20.08
N GLU A 604 -14.27 14.01 -21.18
CA GLU A 604 -15.32 13.91 -22.22
C GLU A 604 -16.64 13.28 -21.74
N ASN A 605 -16.77 12.91 -20.46
CA ASN A 605 -17.98 12.32 -19.88
C ASN A 605 -18.15 12.71 -18.39
N ALA A 606 -18.21 14.01 -18.10
CA ALA A 606 -18.68 14.48 -16.79
C ALA A 606 -20.21 14.50 -16.78
N LEU A 607 -20.84 13.43 -16.28
CA LEU A 607 -22.25 13.36 -15.91
C LEU A 607 -22.43 13.62 -14.41
#